data_AF-A0A820NQ82-F1
#
_entry.id   AF-A0A820NQ82-F1
#
_cell.length_a   1.000
_cell.length_b   1.000
_cell.length_c   1.000
_cell.angle_alpha   90.00
_cell.angle_beta   90.00
_cell.angle_gamma   90.00
#
_symmetry.space_group_name_H-M   'P 1'
#
loop_
_entity.id
_entity.type
_entity.pdbx_description
1 polymer ?
#
loop_
_entity_poly.entity_id
_entity_poly.type
_entity_poly.pdbx_seq_one_letter_code
_entity_poly.pdbx_strand_id
1 'polypeptide(L)'
;RRSLSEKEIAPYNVIVGVASLNVAAYSNGNDKYISNEDNYLYEIYMGMKWQCVEYARRWTLLRKSSIFESVNSADDMWNQLKYIERIIDKEKFSLKKHSNGSPNLPINESYLIYPIQKDMPYGHVAIIVDVLKNAIRIAEQNFYFNYWSKNYSRQIPVVFKNGLYYIQDEYEVYGWMEIYDNKQLKPLDNLTIEKIQMKNKKSLDLTSSSQKTNHIYYFILFLIIFISHFIFS
;
A
#
# COMPACT_ATOMS: atom_id res chain seq x y z
N ARG A 1 -23.72 -6.70 35.62
CA ARG A 1 -23.63 -5.84 34.41
C ARG A 1 -22.20 -5.97 33.88
N ARG A 2 -21.96 -6.82 32.86
CA ARG A 2 -20.71 -6.81 32.11
C ARG A 2 -20.66 -5.46 31.39
N SER A 3 -19.61 -4.68 31.62
CA SER A 3 -19.29 -3.49 30.83
C SER A 3 -19.28 -3.88 29.34
N LEU A 4 -19.71 -2.96 28.49
CA LEU A 4 -19.66 -3.07 27.04
C LEU A 4 -18.27 -3.57 26.66
N SER A 5 -18.24 -4.77 26.07
CA SER A 5 -17.07 -5.60 25.83
C SER A 5 -15.88 -4.82 25.28
N GLU A 6 -14.76 -4.83 26.01
CA GLU A 6 -13.45 -4.78 25.36
C GLU A 6 -13.47 -5.88 24.30
N LYS A 7 -13.62 -5.50 23.03
CA LYS A 7 -13.45 -6.47 21.95
C LYS A 7 -12.04 -7.05 22.13
N GLU A 8 -11.91 -8.36 21.97
CA GLU A 8 -10.63 -9.03 22.08
C GLU A 8 -9.66 -8.46 21.05
N ILE A 9 -8.45 -8.08 21.49
CA ILE A 9 -7.36 -7.67 20.61
C ILE A 9 -6.87 -8.94 19.91
N ALA A 10 -6.90 -8.95 18.58
CA ALA A 10 -6.44 -10.09 17.80
C ALA A 10 -4.91 -10.20 17.86
N PRO A 11 -4.36 -11.42 18.00
CA PRO A 11 -2.92 -11.64 17.93
C PRO A 11 -2.31 -11.12 16.62
N TYR A 12 -1.03 -10.75 16.66
CA TYR A 12 -0.28 -10.36 15.45
C TYR A 12 -0.45 -11.41 14.34
N ASN A 13 -0.54 -10.94 13.09
CA ASN A 13 -0.60 -11.77 11.89
C ASN A 13 -1.91 -12.58 11.70
N VAL A 14 -2.94 -12.30 12.49
CA VAL A 14 -4.29 -12.86 12.30
C VAL A 14 -5.14 -11.93 11.44
N ILE A 15 -5.96 -12.49 10.54
CA ILE A 15 -6.94 -11.73 9.77
C ILE A 15 -8.00 -11.16 10.73
N VAL A 16 -8.10 -9.83 10.78
CA VAL A 16 -9.10 -9.12 11.59
C VAL A 16 -10.35 -8.79 10.80
N GLY A 17 -10.27 -8.70 9.48
CA GLY A 17 -11.42 -8.43 8.63
C GLY A 17 -11.09 -8.51 7.15
N VAL A 18 -12.12 -8.45 6.31
CA VAL A 18 -11.97 -8.49 4.85
C VAL A 18 -12.82 -7.38 4.25
N ALA A 19 -12.16 -6.46 3.54
CA ALA A 19 -12.81 -5.39 2.78
C ALA A 19 -13.06 -5.81 1.33
N SER A 20 -14.14 -5.29 0.77
CA SER A 20 -14.48 -5.41 -0.66
C SER A 20 -14.40 -6.85 -1.21
N LEU A 21 -14.77 -7.83 -0.38
CA LEU A 21 -14.79 -9.28 -0.61
C LEU A 21 -13.42 -9.99 -0.66
N ASN A 22 -12.32 -9.30 -0.97
CA ASN A 22 -11.05 -9.97 -1.27
C ASN A 22 -9.79 -9.31 -0.68
N VAL A 23 -9.91 -8.25 0.12
CA VAL A 23 -8.75 -7.58 0.72
C VAL A 23 -8.74 -7.80 2.23
N ALA A 24 -7.94 -8.78 2.69
CA ALA A 24 -7.80 -9.09 4.11
C ALA A 24 -6.97 -8.02 4.84
N ALA A 25 -7.43 -7.58 6.00
CA ALA A 25 -6.64 -6.81 6.96
C ALA A 25 -6.12 -7.75 8.04
N TYR A 26 -4.84 -7.61 8.37
CA TYR A 26 -4.17 -8.39 9.40
C TYR A 26 -3.91 -7.52 10.63
N SER A 27 -4.00 -8.14 11.81
CA SER A 27 -3.64 -7.49 13.06
C SER A 27 -2.13 -7.20 13.09
N ASN A 28 -1.77 -5.96 13.41
CA ASN A 28 -0.40 -5.61 13.80
C ASN A 28 -0.11 -5.92 15.28
N GLY A 29 -1.07 -6.52 16.01
CA GLY A 29 -0.97 -6.83 17.44
C GLY A 29 -1.21 -5.62 18.33
N ASN A 30 -0.47 -4.53 18.14
CA ASN A 30 -0.66 -3.23 18.80
C ASN A 30 -0.07 -2.08 17.98
N ASP A 31 -0.27 -0.85 18.48
CA ASP A 31 0.10 0.43 17.85
C ASP A 31 1.61 0.69 17.80
N LYS A 32 2.37 0.01 18.67
CA LYS A 32 3.84 0.15 18.78
C LYS A 32 4.61 -0.99 18.12
N TYR A 33 3.92 -1.99 17.58
CA TYR A 33 4.57 -3.17 17.05
C TYR A 33 5.21 -2.89 15.68
N ILE A 34 6.49 -3.20 15.57
CA ILE A 34 7.28 -3.11 14.33
C ILE A 34 7.84 -4.50 14.08
N SER A 35 7.35 -5.17 13.03
CA SER A 35 7.75 -6.55 12.74
C SER A 35 9.16 -6.67 12.18
N ASN A 36 9.63 -5.66 11.45
CA ASN A 36 10.79 -5.74 10.55
C ASN A 36 10.67 -6.88 9.51
N GLU A 37 9.44 -7.31 9.22
CA GLU A 37 9.14 -8.31 8.20
C GLU A 37 8.49 -7.63 6.98
N ASP A 38 9.10 -7.82 5.83
CA ASP A 38 8.54 -7.36 4.57
C ASP A 38 7.43 -8.30 4.07
N ASN A 39 6.38 -7.71 3.50
CA ASN A 39 5.35 -8.44 2.78
C ASN A 39 5.55 -8.31 1.27
N TYR A 40 5.46 -9.45 0.57
CA TYR A 40 5.50 -9.52 -0.88
C TYR A 40 4.28 -10.25 -1.41
N LEU A 41 3.68 -9.73 -2.47
CA LEU A 41 2.59 -10.39 -3.20
C LEU A 41 2.97 -10.47 -4.67
N TYR A 42 3.09 -11.69 -5.21
CA TYR A 42 3.62 -11.93 -6.55
C TYR A 42 5.00 -11.27 -6.77
N GLU A 43 5.87 -11.35 -5.76
CA GLU A 43 7.20 -10.73 -5.71
C GLU A 43 7.21 -9.20 -5.76
N ILE A 44 6.03 -8.56 -5.65
CA ILE A 44 5.92 -7.10 -5.53
C ILE A 44 5.93 -6.75 -4.05
N TYR A 45 6.82 -5.83 -3.68
CA TYR A 45 6.90 -5.32 -2.31
C TYR A 45 5.64 -4.54 -1.93
N MET A 46 4.94 -5.00 -0.89
CA MET A 46 3.74 -4.35 -0.39
C MET A 46 4.04 -3.39 0.75
N GLY A 47 5.05 -3.66 1.58
CA GLY A 47 5.36 -2.89 2.77
C GLY A 47 5.70 -3.80 3.95
N MET A 48 5.99 -3.20 5.09
CA MET A 48 6.20 -3.94 6.34
C MET A 48 4.89 -4.50 6.89
N LYS A 49 4.90 -5.75 7.33
CA LYS A 49 3.77 -6.38 8.03
C LYS A 49 3.53 -5.72 9.39
N TRP A 50 2.31 -5.41 9.81
CA TRP A 50 1.08 -5.20 9.03
C TRP A 50 0.70 -3.72 9.14
N GLN A 51 1.53 -2.88 8.54
CA GLN A 51 1.42 -1.43 8.62
C GLN A 51 0.30 -0.89 7.72
N CYS A 52 -0.14 0.35 7.98
CA CYS A 52 -1.21 1.00 7.22
C CYS A 52 -0.83 1.22 5.74
N VAL A 53 0.42 1.61 5.47
CA VAL A 53 0.95 1.78 4.11
C VAL A 53 1.00 0.44 3.35
N GLU A 54 1.32 -0.66 4.05
CA GLU A 54 1.30 -2.01 3.47
C GLU A 54 -0.10 -2.37 2.96
N TYR A 55 -1.11 -2.13 3.81
CA TYR A 55 -2.50 -2.40 3.46
C TYR A 55 -2.95 -1.56 2.26
N ALA A 56 -2.64 -0.26 2.27
CA ALA A 56 -3.01 0.64 1.18
C ALA A 56 -2.37 0.22 -0.15
N ARG A 57 -1.09 -0.15 -0.15
CA ARG A 57 -0.39 -0.62 -1.37
C ARG A 57 -0.96 -1.95 -1.86
N ARG A 58 -1.21 -2.89 -0.96
CA ARG A 58 -1.81 -4.19 -1.29
C ARG A 58 -3.24 -4.09 -1.79
N TRP A 59 -4.05 -3.21 -1.20
CA TRP A 59 -5.37 -2.89 -1.76
C TRP A 59 -5.20 -2.43 -3.20
N THR A 60 -4.34 -1.43 -3.44
CA THR A 60 -4.16 -0.84 -4.78
C THR A 60 -3.80 -1.91 -5.80
N LEU A 61 -2.91 -2.85 -5.44
CA LEU A 61 -2.57 -3.97 -6.31
C LEU A 61 -3.78 -4.85 -6.60
N LEU A 62 -4.46 -5.34 -5.57
CA LEU A 62 -5.58 -6.27 -5.72
C LEU A 62 -6.79 -5.68 -6.44
N ARG A 63 -7.02 -4.37 -6.28
CA ARG A 63 -8.24 -3.69 -6.74
C ARG A 63 -8.05 -2.90 -8.03
N LYS A 64 -6.80 -2.53 -8.35
CA LYS A 64 -6.48 -1.68 -9.49
C LYS A 64 -5.36 -2.23 -10.37
N SER A 65 -4.75 -3.36 -10.03
CA SER A 65 -3.58 -3.92 -10.73
C SER A 65 -2.40 -2.93 -10.79
N SER A 66 -2.29 -2.07 -9.77
CA SER A 66 -1.38 -0.93 -9.72
C SER A 66 -0.78 -0.78 -8.32
N ILE A 67 0.31 -0.01 -8.19
CA ILE A 67 0.90 0.35 -6.89
C ILE A 67 1.31 1.83 -6.88
N PHE A 68 1.44 2.43 -5.71
CA PHE A 68 2.17 3.68 -5.54
C PHE A 68 3.61 3.41 -5.09
N GLU A 69 4.49 4.40 -5.31
CA GLU A 69 5.91 4.36 -4.94
C GLU A 69 6.13 4.20 -3.43
N SER A 70 7.36 3.93 -3.04
CA SER A 70 7.73 3.83 -1.62
C SER A 70 7.66 5.20 -0.96
N VAL A 71 7.18 5.22 0.29
CA VAL A 71 7.13 6.38 1.18
C VAL A 71 7.70 5.96 2.53
N ASN A 72 8.34 6.90 3.25
CA ASN A 72 8.95 6.57 4.54
C ASN A 72 7.90 6.50 5.65
N SER A 73 6.86 7.33 5.57
CA SER A 73 5.73 7.41 6.49
C SER A 73 4.41 7.45 5.72
N ALA A 74 3.28 7.33 6.42
CA ALA A 74 1.97 7.45 5.80
C ALA A 74 1.63 8.91 5.45
N ASP A 75 2.09 9.89 6.24
CA ASP A 75 1.85 11.31 5.96
C ASP A 75 2.56 11.78 4.67
N ASP A 76 3.73 11.21 4.37
CA ASP A 76 4.49 11.45 3.13
C ASP A 76 3.64 11.21 1.88
N MET A 77 2.62 10.34 1.96
CA MET A 77 1.68 10.11 0.86
C MET A 77 1.03 11.41 0.39
N TRP A 78 0.68 12.32 1.31
CA TRP A 78 0.02 13.57 0.97
C TRP A 78 0.91 14.51 0.16
N ASN A 79 2.21 14.55 0.49
CA ASN A 79 3.13 15.54 -0.06
C ASN A 79 3.93 15.01 -1.25
N GLN A 80 4.23 13.71 -1.27
CA GLN A 80 5.16 13.11 -2.21
C GLN A 80 4.46 12.36 -3.34
N LEU A 81 3.39 11.60 -3.05
CA LEU A 81 2.75 10.76 -4.06
C LEU A 81 1.98 11.58 -5.09
N LYS A 82 2.29 11.34 -6.36
CA LYS A 82 1.68 12.02 -7.51
C LYS A 82 0.80 11.11 -8.36
N TYR A 83 1.08 9.82 -8.37
CA TYR A 83 0.39 8.84 -9.20
C TYR A 83 0.47 7.45 -8.59
N ILE A 84 -0.40 6.55 -9.06
CA ILE A 84 -0.15 5.10 -9.03
C ILE A 84 0.32 4.64 -10.40
N GLU A 85 1.06 3.53 -10.44
CA GLU A 85 1.58 2.94 -11.67
C GLU A 85 1.00 1.53 -11.85
N ARG A 86 0.43 1.27 -13.03
CA ARG A 86 -0.08 -0.06 -13.40
C ARG A 86 1.07 -1.01 -13.68
N ILE A 87 1.00 -2.22 -13.12
CA ILE A 87 2.16 -3.12 -13.06
C ILE A 87 2.63 -3.58 -14.45
N ILE A 88 1.68 -3.90 -15.33
CA ILE A 88 1.97 -4.56 -16.61
C ILE A 88 2.68 -3.61 -17.58
N ASP A 89 2.03 -2.49 -17.88
CA ASP A 89 2.42 -1.54 -18.94
C ASP A 89 3.01 -0.24 -18.41
N LYS A 90 3.09 -0.07 -17.09
CA LYS A 90 3.73 1.08 -16.45
C LYS A 90 2.98 2.40 -16.69
N GLU A 91 1.71 2.33 -17.10
CA GLU A 91 0.88 3.52 -17.21
C GLU A 91 0.64 4.15 -15.84
N LYS A 92 0.75 5.47 -15.77
CA LYS A 92 0.65 6.26 -14.54
C LYS A 92 -0.69 6.97 -14.45
N PHE A 93 -1.36 6.83 -13.32
CA PHE A 93 -2.66 7.45 -13.03
C PHE A 93 -2.49 8.47 -11.92
N SER A 94 -2.67 9.74 -12.26
CA SER A 94 -2.46 10.85 -11.32
C SER A 94 -3.38 10.77 -10.11
N LEU A 95 -2.86 11.19 -8.96
CA LEU A 95 -3.62 11.33 -7.72
C LEU A 95 -4.08 12.78 -7.55
N LYS A 96 -5.39 12.97 -7.41
CA LYS A 96 -5.99 14.27 -7.13
C LYS A 96 -6.22 14.41 -5.63
N LYS A 97 -5.68 15.47 -5.04
CA LYS A 97 -5.78 15.74 -3.60
C LYS A 97 -6.99 16.62 -3.30
N HIS A 98 -7.70 16.27 -2.24
CA HIS A 98 -8.86 17.00 -1.74
C HIS A 98 -8.70 17.20 -0.25
N SER A 99 -8.40 18.42 0.19
CA SER A 99 -8.28 18.73 1.62
C SER A 99 -9.58 18.46 2.36
N ASN A 100 -9.49 18.11 3.64
CA ASN A 100 -10.66 18.04 4.51
C ASN A 100 -11.36 19.42 4.54
N GLY A 101 -12.68 19.45 4.28
CA GLY A 101 -13.36 20.69 3.89
C GLY A 101 -13.42 20.91 2.37
N SER A 102 -13.44 19.86 1.57
CA SER A 102 -13.60 19.95 0.10
C SER A 102 -15.07 20.24 -0.28
N PRO A 103 -15.35 20.92 -1.41
CA PRO A 103 -16.72 21.06 -1.91
C PRO A 103 -17.32 19.75 -2.43
N ASN A 104 -16.50 18.70 -2.59
CA ASN A 104 -16.93 17.39 -3.04
C ASN A 104 -16.76 16.36 -1.93
N LEU A 105 -17.58 15.32 -1.94
CA LEU A 105 -17.31 14.10 -1.17
C LEU A 105 -16.16 13.31 -1.82
N PRO A 106 -15.46 12.46 -1.06
CA PRO A 106 -14.61 11.44 -1.67
C PRO A 106 -15.40 10.49 -2.56
N ILE A 107 -14.69 9.77 -3.41
CA ILE A 107 -15.21 8.59 -4.11
C ILE A 107 -14.71 7.31 -3.42
N ASN A 108 -15.42 6.20 -3.65
CA ASN A 108 -14.95 4.89 -3.19
C ASN A 108 -13.53 4.59 -3.70
N GLU A 109 -12.77 3.89 -2.89
CA GLU A 109 -11.39 3.48 -3.09
C GLU A 109 -10.37 4.64 -3.10
N SER A 110 -10.73 5.79 -2.52
CA SER A 110 -9.80 6.90 -2.25
C SER A 110 -8.92 6.63 -1.02
N TYR A 111 -7.70 7.17 -1.01
CA TYR A 111 -6.81 7.14 0.15
C TYR A 111 -7.17 8.27 1.13
N LEU A 112 -7.58 7.95 2.35
CA LEU A 112 -7.78 8.91 3.43
C LEU A 112 -6.45 9.09 4.18
N ILE A 113 -5.92 10.30 4.24
CA ILE A 113 -4.58 10.57 4.80
C ILE A 113 -4.68 11.43 6.07
N TYR A 114 -3.94 11.02 7.08
CA TYR A 114 -3.81 11.71 8.36
C TYR A 114 -2.40 12.29 8.51
N PRO A 115 -2.25 13.52 9.02
CA PRO A 115 -0.96 14.12 9.32
C PRO A 115 -0.25 13.42 10.48
N ILE A 116 1.04 13.69 10.62
CA ILE A 116 1.78 13.41 11.85
C ILE A 116 1.12 14.16 13.01
N GLN A 117 0.79 13.42 14.06
CA GLN A 117 0.18 13.93 15.28
C GLN A 117 0.77 13.21 16.49
N LYS A 118 0.46 13.69 17.70
CA LYS A 118 1.06 13.20 18.96
C LYS A 118 1.02 11.68 19.10
N ASP A 119 -0.14 11.07 18.83
CA ASP A 119 -0.35 9.62 18.97
C ASP A 119 -0.23 8.88 17.61
N MET A 120 0.24 9.58 16.58
CA MET A 120 0.37 9.09 15.20
C MET A 120 1.64 9.67 14.56
N PRO A 121 2.84 9.27 15.02
CA PRO A 121 4.10 9.92 14.68
C PRO A 121 4.52 9.76 13.21
N TYR A 122 3.87 8.86 12.46
CA TYR A 122 4.12 8.61 11.03
C TYR A 122 2.93 9.00 10.14
N GLY A 123 1.95 9.71 10.71
CA GLY A 123 0.63 9.85 10.09
C GLY A 123 -0.07 8.49 9.92
N HIS A 124 -1.12 8.48 9.11
CA HIS A 124 -1.87 7.25 8.83
C HIS A 124 -2.52 7.31 7.46
N VAL A 125 -2.76 6.12 6.90
CA VAL A 125 -3.54 5.95 5.67
C VAL A 125 -4.61 4.89 5.88
N ALA A 126 -5.83 5.24 5.49
CA ALA A 126 -6.93 4.31 5.35
C ALA A 126 -7.46 4.38 3.93
N ILE A 127 -8.26 3.40 3.53
CA ILE A 127 -8.93 3.45 2.23
C ILE A 127 -10.44 3.53 2.43
N ILE A 128 -11.07 4.45 1.74
CA ILE A 128 -12.52 4.67 1.78
C ILE A 128 -13.21 3.55 0.99
N VAL A 129 -13.91 2.62 1.65
CA VAL A 129 -14.63 1.53 0.98
C VAL A 129 -16.03 1.93 0.52
N ASP A 130 -16.73 2.76 1.32
CA ASP A 130 -18.08 3.23 1.02
C ASP A 130 -18.21 4.72 1.38
N VAL A 131 -18.89 5.47 0.51
CA VAL A 131 -19.31 6.84 0.77
C VAL A 131 -20.82 6.85 0.94
N LEU A 132 -21.26 7.14 2.16
CA LEU A 132 -22.67 7.22 2.55
C LEU A 132 -23.12 8.68 2.59
N LYS A 133 -24.43 8.90 2.84
CA LYS A 133 -25.01 10.26 2.90
C LYS A 133 -24.34 11.17 3.93
N ASN A 134 -23.96 10.63 5.10
CA ASN A 134 -23.47 11.38 6.25
C ASN A 134 -22.25 10.72 6.93
N ALA A 135 -21.60 9.80 6.23
CA ALA A 135 -20.45 9.08 6.76
C ALA A 135 -19.65 8.46 5.61
N ILE A 136 -18.40 8.13 5.89
CA ILE A 136 -17.61 7.20 5.09
C ILE A 136 -17.37 5.93 5.91
N ARG A 137 -17.18 4.81 5.21
CA ARG A 137 -16.60 3.60 5.80
C ARG A 137 -15.22 3.42 5.24
N ILE A 138 -14.30 3.03 6.11
CA ILE A 138 -12.91 2.84 5.76
C ILE A 138 -12.44 1.44 6.10
N ALA A 139 -11.39 1.00 5.42
CA ALA A 139 -10.65 -0.20 5.78
C ALA A 139 -9.16 0.14 5.88
N GLU A 140 -8.50 -0.36 6.92
CA GLU A 140 -7.14 0.01 7.28
C GLU A 140 -6.47 -1.07 8.14
N GLN A 141 -5.15 -1.00 8.27
CA GLN A 141 -4.39 -1.77 9.26
C GLN A 141 -3.67 -0.82 10.21
N ASN A 142 -3.24 -1.34 11.36
CA ASN A 142 -2.47 -0.61 12.35
C ASN A 142 -3.15 0.67 12.89
N PHE A 143 -4.47 0.60 13.13
CA PHE A 143 -5.22 1.64 13.82
C PHE A 143 -5.96 1.05 15.03
N TYR A 144 -6.88 0.12 14.76
CA TYR A 144 -7.47 -0.76 15.78
C TYR A 144 -7.07 -2.21 15.52
N PHE A 145 -7.00 -3.01 16.59
CA PHE A 145 -6.45 -4.37 16.57
C PHE A 145 -7.50 -5.44 16.83
N ASN A 146 -8.78 -5.06 16.82
CA ASN A 146 -9.90 -5.97 17.06
C ASN A 146 -10.44 -6.55 15.75
N TYR A 147 -11.10 -7.70 15.85
CA TYR A 147 -11.87 -8.25 14.75
C TYR A 147 -12.97 -7.29 14.28
N TRP A 148 -13.05 -7.10 12.97
CA TRP A 148 -14.08 -6.33 12.32
C TRP A 148 -15.39 -7.13 12.39
N SER A 149 -16.47 -6.46 12.79
CA SER A 149 -17.81 -7.04 12.75
C SER A 149 -18.47 -6.94 11.38
N LYS A 150 -17.81 -6.25 10.42
CA LYS A 150 -18.31 -5.89 9.09
C LYS A 150 -17.15 -5.93 8.08
N ASN A 151 -17.44 -5.62 6.82
CA ASN A 151 -16.46 -5.53 5.74
C ASN A 151 -15.68 -4.19 5.71
N TYR A 152 -15.59 -3.50 6.86
CA TYR A 152 -14.90 -2.24 7.06
C TYR A 152 -14.41 -2.16 8.51
N SER A 153 -13.34 -1.40 8.77
CA SER A 153 -12.76 -1.22 10.11
C SER A 153 -13.58 -0.22 10.94
N ARG A 154 -13.83 0.96 10.36
CA ARG A 154 -14.46 2.09 11.02
C ARG A 154 -15.46 2.79 10.10
N GLN A 155 -16.42 3.47 10.69
CA GLN A 155 -17.33 4.38 10.01
C GLN A 155 -17.14 5.77 10.62
N ILE A 156 -16.77 6.75 9.80
CA ILE A 156 -16.42 8.09 10.24
C ILE A 156 -17.51 9.06 9.76
N PRO A 157 -18.08 9.89 10.64
CA PRO A 157 -19.05 10.92 10.26
C PRO A 157 -18.51 11.88 9.21
N VAL A 158 -19.40 12.30 8.30
CA VAL A 158 -19.17 13.41 7.38
C VAL A 158 -20.20 14.50 7.64
N VAL A 159 -19.71 15.72 7.88
CA VAL A 159 -20.53 16.89 8.14
C VAL A 159 -20.44 17.86 6.99
N PHE A 160 -21.60 18.30 6.49
CA PHE A 160 -21.70 19.37 5.50
C PHE A 160 -21.94 20.70 6.20
N LYS A 161 -21.03 21.66 6.02
CA LYS A 161 -21.11 23.01 6.60
C LYS A 161 -20.56 24.04 5.62
N ASN A 162 -21.29 25.14 5.43
CA ASN A 162 -20.87 26.27 4.59
C ASN A 162 -20.47 25.86 3.16
N GLY A 163 -21.17 24.89 2.57
CA GLY A 163 -20.87 24.40 1.21
C GLY A 163 -19.73 23.39 1.12
N LEU A 164 -19.15 22.94 2.25
CA LEU A 164 -17.98 22.07 2.28
C LEU A 164 -18.26 20.80 3.11
N TYR A 165 -17.61 19.69 2.74
CA TYR A 165 -17.68 18.40 3.41
C TYR A 165 -16.46 18.18 4.31
N TYR A 166 -16.72 17.83 5.57
CA TYR A 166 -15.71 17.55 6.57
C TYR A 166 -15.83 16.12 7.08
N ILE A 167 -14.76 15.34 6.94
CA ILE A 167 -14.60 14.04 7.60
C ILE A 167 -14.20 14.34 9.06
N GLN A 168 -15.06 13.96 10.00
CA GLN A 168 -14.88 14.22 11.43
C GLN A 168 -14.47 12.94 12.15
N ASP A 169 -13.17 12.77 12.31
CA ASP A 169 -12.58 11.67 13.08
C ASP A 169 -12.04 12.16 14.43
N GLU A 170 -11.61 11.24 15.29
CA GLU A 170 -10.96 11.54 16.57
C GLU A 170 -9.57 12.20 16.39
N TYR A 171 -8.95 11.97 15.22
CA TYR A 171 -7.69 12.59 14.80
C TYR A 171 -7.92 13.59 13.66
N GLU A 172 -7.01 14.55 13.51
CA GLU A 172 -7.01 15.44 12.35
C GLU A 172 -6.78 14.65 11.06
N VAL A 173 -7.39 15.10 9.97
CA VAL A 173 -7.32 14.48 8.65
C VAL A 173 -6.83 15.53 7.66
N TYR A 174 -5.78 15.24 6.89
CA TYR A 174 -5.35 16.14 5.81
C TYR A 174 -6.45 16.26 4.75
N GLY A 175 -6.98 15.12 4.35
CA GLY A 175 -8.00 14.99 3.33
C GLY A 175 -7.91 13.62 2.68
N TRP A 176 -8.30 13.52 1.42
CA TRP A 176 -8.20 12.29 0.65
C TRP A 176 -7.55 12.49 -0.72
N MET A 177 -7.04 11.40 -1.28
CA MET A 177 -6.44 11.33 -2.59
C MET A 177 -7.25 10.38 -3.48
N GLU A 178 -7.74 10.90 -4.60
CA GLU A 178 -8.52 10.15 -5.60
C GLU A 178 -7.63 9.76 -6.77
N ILE A 179 -7.81 8.56 -7.29
CA ILE A 179 -7.16 8.16 -8.54
C ILE A 179 -7.94 8.76 -9.71
N TYR A 180 -7.32 9.69 -10.44
CA TYR A 180 -7.93 10.32 -11.60
C TYR A 180 -8.04 9.35 -12.78
N ASP A 181 -9.11 9.46 -13.55
CA ASP A 181 -9.44 8.58 -14.70
C ASP A 181 -9.32 7.07 -14.41
N ASN A 182 -9.83 6.65 -13.25
CA ASN A 182 -9.69 5.26 -12.78
C ASN A 182 -10.52 4.22 -13.54
N LYS A 183 -11.27 4.61 -14.58
CA LYS A 183 -12.20 3.72 -15.32
C LYS A 183 -11.48 2.56 -16.02
N GLN A 184 -10.22 2.77 -16.37
CA GLN A 184 -9.39 1.78 -17.04
C GLN A 184 -8.75 0.78 -16.06
N LEU A 185 -8.77 1.08 -14.76
CA LEU A 185 -8.18 0.24 -13.73
C LEU A 185 -9.15 -0.88 -13.35
N LYS A 186 -8.64 -2.10 -13.33
CA LYS A 186 -9.40 -3.31 -13.03
C LYS A 186 -8.78 -4.06 -11.86
N PRO A 187 -9.60 -4.78 -11.07
CA PRO A 187 -9.11 -5.72 -10.09
C PRO A 187 -8.12 -6.72 -10.71
N LEU A 188 -7.17 -7.15 -9.90
CA LEU A 188 -6.16 -8.10 -10.31
C LEU A 188 -6.83 -9.45 -10.66
N ASP A 189 -6.56 -9.95 -11.86
CA ASP A 189 -7.05 -11.23 -12.36
C ASP A 189 -5.91 -12.23 -12.62
N ASN A 190 -6.27 -13.50 -12.84
CA ASN A 190 -5.28 -14.57 -13.05
C ASN A 190 -4.38 -14.30 -14.27
N LEU A 191 -4.92 -13.74 -15.35
CA LEU A 191 -4.14 -13.41 -16.55
C LEU A 191 -3.09 -12.33 -16.25
N THR A 192 -3.43 -11.34 -15.44
CA THR A 192 -2.50 -10.30 -15.00
C THR A 192 -1.45 -10.87 -14.08
N ILE A 193 -1.82 -11.76 -13.15
CA ILE A 193 -0.90 -12.45 -12.25
C ILE A 193 0.13 -13.28 -13.04
N GLU A 194 -0.32 -14.06 -14.02
CA GLU A 194 0.56 -14.86 -14.89
C GLU A 194 1.57 -13.96 -15.62
N LYS A 195 1.11 -12.82 -16.15
CA LYS A 195 2.00 -11.84 -16.81
C LYS A 195 3.04 -11.25 -15.85
N ILE A 196 2.64 -10.96 -14.60
CA ILE A 196 3.57 -10.47 -13.56
C ILE A 196 4.66 -11.52 -13.30
N GLN A 197 4.25 -12.76 -13.04
CA GLN A 197 5.17 -13.86 -12.74
C GLN A 197 6.11 -14.18 -13.90
N MET A 198 5.60 -14.19 -15.15
CA MET A 198 6.44 -14.39 -16.34
C MET A 198 7.47 -13.26 -16.50
N LYS A 199 7.07 -12.00 -16.29
CA LYS A 199 7.97 -10.85 -16.37
C LYS A 199 9.08 -10.93 -15.33
N ASN A 200 8.73 -11.29 -14.09
CA ASN A 200 9.70 -11.43 -13.02
C ASN A 200 10.66 -12.59 -13.25
N LYS A 201 10.17 -13.76 -13.68
CA LYS A 201 11.02 -14.90 -14.06
C LYS A 201 12.02 -14.52 -15.15
N LYS A 202 11.56 -13.81 -16.19
CA LYS A 202 12.44 -13.31 -17.25
C LYS A 202 13.49 -12.32 -16.71
N SER A 203 13.13 -11.45 -15.77
CA SER A 203 14.12 -10.55 -15.13
C SER A 203 15.15 -11.31 -14.29
N LEU A 204 14.73 -12.34 -13.55
CA LEU A 204 15.63 -13.22 -12.80
C LEU A 204 16.61 -13.93 -13.74
N ASP A 205 16.12 -14.51 -14.83
CA ASP A 205 16.95 -15.19 -15.83
C ASP A 205 17.99 -14.23 -16.45
N LEU A 206 17.59 -12.99 -16.79
CA LEU A 206 18.48 -11.95 -17.33
C LEU A 206 19.55 -11.49 -16.31
N THR A 207 19.20 -11.35 -15.03
CA THR A 207 20.19 -11.00 -14.00
C THR A 207 21.20 -12.13 -13.78
N SER A 208 20.74 -13.39 -13.78
CA SER A 208 21.61 -14.56 -13.63
C SER A 208 22.57 -14.74 -14.82
N SER A 209 22.12 -14.45 -16.04
CA SER A 209 22.96 -14.53 -17.23
C SER A 209 23.99 -13.40 -17.27
N SER A 210 23.61 -12.18 -16.88
CA SER A 210 24.53 -11.04 -16.75
C SER A 210 25.64 -11.30 -15.73
N GLN A 211 25.32 -11.90 -14.57
CA GLN A 211 26.31 -12.30 -13.57
C GLN A 211 27.29 -13.36 -14.12
N LYS A 212 26.78 -14.36 -14.85
CA LYS A 212 27.63 -15.36 -15.51
C LYS A 212 28.56 -14.75 -16.56
N THR A 213 28.07 -13.84 -17.39
CA THR A 213 28.91 -13.15 -18.39
C THR A 213 29.98 -12.29 -17.73
N ASN A 214 29.67 -11.59 -16.64
CA ASN A 214 30.66 -10.81 -15.91
C ASN A 214 31.75 -11.70 -15.31
N HIS A 215 31.40 -12.85 -14.73
CA HIS A 215 32.39 -13.82 -14.26
C HIS A 215 33.30 -14.36 -15.38
N ILE A 216 32.75 -14.62 -16.56
CA ILE A 216 33.55 -15.04 -17.73
C ILE A 216 34.51 -13.92 -18.17
N TYR A 217 34.05 -12.67 -18.22
CA TYR A 217 34.90 -11.53 -18.55
C TYR A 217 36.05 -11.34 -17.56
N TYR A 218 35.78 -11.43 -16.25
CA TYR A 218 36.84 -11.38 -15.23
C TYR A 218 37.80 -12.56 -15.36
N PHE A 219 37.31 -13.76 -15.67
CA PHE A 219 38.16 -14.95 -15.87
C PHE A 219 39.07 -14.81 -17.10
N ILE A 220 38.54 -14.30 -18.23
CA ILE A 220 39.32 -14.04 -19.44
C ILE A 220 40.36 -12.94 -19.20
N LEU A 221 39.98 -11.85 -18.53
CA LEU A 221 40.91 -10.76 -18.19
C LEU A 221 42.05 -11.25 -17.29
N PHE A 222 41.73 -12.10 -16.31
CA PHE A 222 42.72 -12.74 -15.43
C PHE A 222 43.66 -13.66 -16.22
N LEU A 223 43.15 -14.41 -17.20
CA LEU A 223 43.96 -15.26 -18.07
C LEU A 223 44.91 -14.45 -18.97
N ILE A 224 44.45 -13.32 -19.52
CA ILE A 224 45.28 -12.42 -20.35
C ILE A 224 46.42 -11.80 -19.52
N ILE A 225 46.14 -11.38 -18.29
CA ILE A 225 47.17 -10.85 -17.38
C ILE A 225 48.19 -11.95 -17.03
N PHE A 226 47.75 -13.18 -16.77
CA PHE A 226 48.65 -14.31 -16.51
C PHE A 226 49.54 -14.68 -17.71
N ILE A 227 48.99 -14.66 -18.93
CA ILE A 227 49.76 -14.94 -20.15
C ILE A 227 50.78 -13.82 -20.42
N SER A 228 50.45 -12.56 -20.13
CA SER A 228 51.38 -11.43 -20.29
C SER A 228 52.58 -11.47 -19.33
N HIS A 229 52.44 -12.10 -18.15
CA HIS A 229 53.55 -12.31 -17.20
C HIS A 229 54.49 -13.46 -17.60
N PHE A 230 54.05 -14.39 -18.45
CA PHE A 230 54.85 -15.51 -18.92
C PHE A 230 55.65 -15.23 -20.20
N ILE A 231 55.40 -14.10 -20.87
CA ILE A 231 56.09 -13.72 -22.12
C ILE A 231 57.26 -12.74 -21.85
N PHE A 232 57.42 -12.27 -20.61
CA PHE A 232 58.49 -11.33 -20.20
C PHE A 232 59.45 -11.88 -19.12
N SER A 233 59.63 -13.21 -19.03
CA SER A 233 60.74 -13.86 -18.32
C SER A 233 61.48 -14.79 -19.27
#